data_AF-A0A0B4DA08-F1
#
_entry.id   AF-A0A0B4DA08-F1
#
_cell.length_a   1.000
_cell.length_b   1.000
_cell.length_c   1.000
_cell.angle_alpha   90.00
_cell.angle_beta   90.00
_cell.angle_gamma   90.00
#
_symmetry.space_group_name_H-M   'P 1'
#
loop_
_entity.id
_entity.type
_entity.pdbx_description
1 polymer ?
#
loop_
_entity_poly.entity_id
_entity_poly.type
_entity_poly.pdbx_seq_one_letter_code
_entity_poly.pdbx_strand_id
1 'polypeptide(L)'
;MFLNCHSFHSLRYGTLSIKELVKQASDLGIKELVLTDINTVTGIYDFKMECERIGIKPVAGVEVRKEGKLLYIAVAKEFSGIGEVNTLITEHNCDDKELSETAPEFKNVFIVYPMSNIPTELKENEFIGIRICLLYTS
;
A
#
# COMPACT_ATOMS: atom_id res chain seq x y z
N MET A 1 -12.36 1.36 -6.03
CA MET A 1 -11.26 1.50 -5.05
C MET A 1 -9.98 1.80 -5.83
N PHE A 2 -9.31 2.92 -5.57
CA PHE A 2 -8.00 3.21 -6.14
C PHE A 2 -6.93 2.58 -5.24
N LEU A 3 -6.17 1.65 -5.80
CA LEU A 3 -5.27 0.75 -5.06
C LEU A 3 -3.87 1.34 -4.85
N ASN A 4 -3.55 2.47 -5.48
CA ASN A 4 -2.21 3.04 -5.43
C ASN A 4 -2.27 4.57 -5.42
N CYS A 5 -2.33 5.15 -4.21
CA CYS A 5 -2.13 6.57 -3.99
C CYS A 5 -0.94 6.73 -3.06
N HIS A 6 0.15 7.31 -3.56
CA HIS A 6 1.34 7.60 -2.77
C HIS A 6 1.18 8.94 -2.05
N SER A 7 1.51 9.00 -0.76
CA SER A 7 1.66 10.29 -0.06
C SER A 7 3.11 10.77 -0.01
N PHE A 8 3.25 12.00 0.50
CA PHE A 8 4.44 12.80 0.68
C PHE A 8 5.67 12.08 1.28
N HIS A 9 5.50 10.93 1.96
CA HIS A 9 6.62 10.20 2.58
C HIS A 9 7.40 9.30 1.63
N SER A 10 6.99 9.18 0.36
CA SER A 10 7.79 8.52 -0.67
C SER A 10 8.76 9.53 -1.31
N LEU A 11 9.99 9.55 -0.80
CA LEU A 11 11.13 10.47 -1.05
C LEU A 11 11.59 10.67 -2.53
N ARG A 12 10.73 10.47 -3.54
CA ARG A 12 11.02 10.86 -4.93
C ARG A 12 9.84 11.02 -5.91
N TYR A 13 8.57 10.84 -5.52
CA TYR A 13 7.48 10.72 -6.52
C TYR A 13 6.08 11.31 -6.18
N GLY A 14 5.89 12.12 -5.13
CA GLY A 14 4.56 12.70 -4.81
C GLY A 14 4.59 14.21 -4.58
N THR A 15 3.92 14.99 -5.43
CA THR A 15 3.80 16.47 -5.34
C THR A 15 2.56 16.95 -4.59
N LEU A 16 1.71 16.05 -4.08
CA LEU A 16 0.42 16.37 -3.46
C LEU A 16 0.46 16.14 -1.94
N SER A 17 0.02 17.12 -1.16
CA SER A 17 -0.19 16.94 0.27
C SER A 17 -1.34 15.96 0.53
N ILE A 18 -1.33 15.29 1.70
CA ILE A 18 -2.42 14.40 2.13
C ILE A 18 -3.79 15.09 2.02
N LYS A 19 -3.85 16.37 2.40
CA LYS A 19 -5.08 17.18 2.32
C LYS A 19 -5.57 17.35 0.89
N GLU A 20 -4.68 17.65 -0.05
CA GLU A 20 -5.05 17.81 -1.45
C GLU A 20 -5.47 16.48 -2.08
N LEU A 21 -4.79 15.38 -1.73
CA LEU A 21 -5.14 14.03 -2.20
C LEU A 21 -6.56 13.65 -1.73
N VAL A 22 -6.82 13.83 -0.44
CA VAL A 22 -8.11 13.52 0.18
C VAL A 22 -9.22 14.43 -0.37
N LYS A 23 -8.93 15.71 -0.57
CA LYS A 23 -9.87 16.66 -1.20
C LYS A 23 -10.22 16.26 -2.63
N GLN A 24 -9.22 15.95 -3.47
CA GLN A 24 -9.47 15.51 -4.84
C GLN A 24 -10.29 14.22 -4.88
N ALA A 25 -10.01 13.28 -3.97
CA ALA A 25 -10.81 12.06 -3.86
C ALA A 25 -12.28 12.37 -3.55
N SER A 26 -12.53 13.33 -2.65
CA SER A 26 -13.87 13.83 -2.34
C SER A 26 -14.55 14.45 -3.56
N ASP A 27 -13.84 15.34 -4.27
CA ASP A 27 -14.35 16.05 -5.45
C ASP A 27 -14.71 15.06 -6.58
N LEU A 28 -14.04 13.90 -6.64
CA LEU A 28 -14.32 12.81 -7.58
C LEU A 28 -15.39 11.81 -7.08
N GLY A 29 -15.98 12.03 -5.90
CA GLY A 29 -16.99 11.14 -5.32
C GLY A 29 -16.43 9.79 -4.83
N ILE A 30 -15.13 9.70 -4.59
CA ILE A 30 -14.47 8.49 -4.09
C ILE A 30 -14.79 8.30 -2.61
N LYS A 31 -15.25 7.10 -2.24
CA LYS A 31 -15.66 6.76 -0.86
C LYS A 31 -14.59 6.04 -0.05
N GLU A 32 -13.61 5.42 -0.72
CA GLU A 32 -12.55 4.64 -0.10
C GLU A 32 -11.22 4.94 -0.77
N LEU A 33 -10.20 5.24 0.02
CA LEU A 33 -8.88 5.63 -0.46
C LEU A 33 -7.80 4.83 0.27
N VAL A 34 -6.88 4.24 -0.49
CA VAL A 34 -5.74 3.49 0.05
C VAL A 34 -4.50 4.37 0.00
N LEU A 35 -3.80 4.49 1.12
CA LEU A 35 -2.47 5.07 1.15
C LEU A 35 -1.41 3.97 1.09
N THR A 36 -0.49 4.04 0.12
CA THR A 36 0.60 3.06 -0.07
C THR A 36 1.97 3.74 -0.06
N ASP A 37 2.48 4.03 1.14
CA ASP A 37 3.83 4.56 1.31
C ASP A 37 4.88 3.45 1.11
N ILE A 38 6.09 3.81 0.68
CA ILE A 38 7.17 2.84 0.39
C ILE A 38 7.95 2.52 1.67
N ASN A 39 7.94 1.25 2.10
CA ASN A 39 8.67 0.74 3.28
C ASN A 39 8.45 1.56 4.57
N THR A 40 7.34 2.28 4.69
CA THR A 40 7.01 3.08 5.87
C THR A 40 5.51 3.28 6.00
N VAL A 41 5.07 3.61 7.22
CA VAL A 41 3.67 3.93 7.57
C VAL A 41 3.55 5.31 8.22
N THR A 42 4.58 6.16 8.10
CA THR A 42 4.66 7.43 8.83
C THR A 42 3.52 8.42 8.51
N GLY A 43 3.03 8.44 7.27
CA GLY A 43 1.96 9.35 6.84
C GLY A 43 0.54 8.88 7.17
N ILE A 44 0.39 7.68 7.74
CA ILE A 44 -0.90 6.99 7.77
C ILE A 44 -1.90 7.60 8.75
N TYR A 45 -1.41 8.18 9.85
CA TYR A 45 -2.25 8.80 10.87
C TYR A 45 -2.87 10.11 10.37
N ASP A 46 -2.04 10.99 9.78
CA ASP A 46 -2.53 12.23 9.17
C ASP A 46 -3.53 11.94 8.05
N PHE A 47 -3.25 10.91 7.25
CA PHE A 47 -4.16 10.43 6.21
C PHE A 47 -5.50 9.94 6.77
N LYS A 48 -5.48 9.16 7.85
CA LYS A 48 -6.69 8.69 8.52
C LYS A 48 -7.54 9.86 9.00
N MET A 49 -6.92 10.81 9.71
CA MET A 49 -7.63 11.97 10.24
C MET A 49 -8.26 12.82 9.13
N GLU A 50 -7.52 13.12 8.06
CA GLU A 50 -8.05 13.93 6.96
C GLU A 50 -9.17 13.20 6.21
N CYS A 51 -9.07 11.88 5.97
CA CYS A 51 -10.14 11.09 5.38
C CYS A 51 -11.41 11.11 6.24
N GLU A 52 -11.27 10.88 7.54
CA GLU A 52 -12.40 10.85 8.50
C GLU A 52 -13.14 12.19 8.55
N ARG A 53 -12.41 13.31 8.46
CA ARG A 53 -12.99 14.66 8.46
C ARG A 53 -13.96 14.92 7.31
N ILE A 54 -13.78 14.24 6.18
CA ILE A 54 -14.61 14.44 4.98
C ILE A 54 -15.43 13.20 4.61
N GLY A 55 -15.50 12.20 5.50
CA GLY A 55 -16.32 11.02 5.32
C GLY A 55 -15.80 10.01 4.28
N ILE A 56 -14.52 10.05 3.95
CA ILE A 56 -13.85 9.02 3.16
C ILE A 56 -13.35 7.94 4.11
N LYS A 57 -13.53 6.67 3.75
CA LYS A 57 -12.97 5.54 4.51
C LYS A 57 -11.48 5.39 4.16
N PRO A 58 -10.56 5.60 5.11
CA PRO A 58 -9.14 5.40 4.89
C PRO A 58 -8.79 3.91 4.93
N VAL A 59 -7.94 3.48 4.01
CA VAL A 59 -7.34 2.14 3.98
C VAL A 59 -5.82 2.28 4.06
N ALA A 60 -5.23 1.51 4.96
CA ALA A 60 -3.81 1.50 5.22
C ALA A 60 -3.10 0.54 4.27
N GLY A 61 -1.99 0.94 3.65
CA GLY A 61 -1.17 0.08 2.83
C GLY A 61 0.29 0.48 2.81
N VAL A 62 1.14 -0.44 2.36
CA VAL A 62 2.59 -0.26 2.23
C VAL A 62 3.07 -0.95 0.96
N GLU A 63 3.93 -0.28 0.20
CA GLU A 63 4.72 -0.94 -0.84
C GLU A 63 6.00 -1.48 -0.24
N VAL A 64 6.16 -2.81 -0.26
CA VAL A 64 7.37 -3.47 0.20
C VAL A 64 8.34 -3.58 -0.96
N ARG A 65 9.48 -2.88 -0.83
CA ARG A 65 10.53 -2.83 -1.85
C ARG A 65 11.88 -3.25 -1.27
N LYS A 66 12.64 -4.04 -2.01
CA LYS A 66 14.03 -4.39 -1.72
C LYS A 66 14.91 -3.93 -2.89
N GLU A 67 15.94 -3.13 -2.60
CA GLU A 67 16.89 -2.62 -3.61
C GLU A 67 16.22 -1.95 -4.84
N GLY A 68 15.10 -1.27 -4.62
CA GLY A 68 14.33 -0.62 -5.68
C GLY A 68 13.38 -1.55 -6.46
N LYS A 69 13.46 -2.87 -6.26
CA LYS A 69 12.49 -3.84 -6.79
C LYS A 69 11.24 -3.86 -5.92
N LEU A 70 10.07 -3.70 -6.54
CA LEU A 70 8.79 -3.93 -5.88
C LEU A 70 8.57 -5.42 -5.70
N LEU A 71 8.45 -5.87 -4.44
CA LEU A 71 8.18 -7.26 -4.11
C LEU A 71 6.67 -7.49 -4.10
N TYR A 72 5.96 -6.72 -3.28
CA TYR A 72 4.50 -6.76 -3.17
C TYR A 72 3.96 -5.49 -2.50
N ILE A 73 2.66 -5.27 -2.66
CA ILE A 73 1.91 -4.20 -1.99
C ILE A 73 1.05 -4.86 -0.93
N ALA A 74 1.22 -4.46 0.32
CA ALA A 74 0.43 -4.90 1.45
C ALA A 74 -0.70 -3.90 1.70
N VAL A 75 -1.95 -4.35 1.74
CA VAL A 75 -3.14 -3.52 1.99
C VAL A 75 -3.89 -4.11 3.19
N ALA A 76 -3.99 -3.35 4.28
CA ALA A 76 -4.65 -3.83 5.48
C ALA A 76 -6.18 -3.91 5.27
N LYS A 77 -6.78 -5.03 5.67
CA LYS A 77 -8.24 -5.24 5.68
C LYS A 77 -8.93 -4.25 6.61
N GLU A 78 -8.26 -3.97 7.72
CA GLU A 78 -8.62 -2.97 8.72
C GLU A 78 -7.38 -2.16 9.08
N PHE A 79 -7.56 -0.93 9.55
CA PHE A 79 -6.44 -0.03 9.85
C PHE A 79 -5.46 -0.63 10.88
N SER A 80 -5.94 -1.47 11.81
CA SER A 80 -5.12 -2.21 12.79
C SER A 80 -4.18 -3.24 12.15
N GLY A 81 -4.56 -3.82 11.00
CA GLY A 81 -3.78 -4.86 10.30
C GLY A 81 -2.44 -4.36 9.76
N ILE A 82 -2.27 -3.04 9.61
CA ILE A 82 -0.99 -2.45 9.18
C ILE A 82 0.14 -2.72 10.18
N GLY A 83 -0.19 -2.97 11.44
CA GLY A 83 0.79 -3.32 12.47
C GLY A 83 1.57 -4.58 12.13
N GLU A 84 0.94 -5.57 11.49
CA GLU A 84 1.61 -6.80 11.05
C GLU A 84 2.71 -6.49 10.01
N VAL A 85 2.41 -5.58 9.07
CA VAL A 85 3.35 -5.14 8.04
C VAL A 85 4.46 -4.28 8.62
N ASN A 86 4.12 -3.39 9.56
CA ASN A 86 5.10 -2.53 10.22
C ASN A 86 6.11 -3.33 11.06
N THR A 87 5.67 -4.39 11.72
CA THR A 87 6.57 -5.31 12.43
C THR A 87 7.56 -5.94 11.46
N LEU A 88 7.09 -6.48 10.31
CA LEU A 88 7.97 -7.06 9.29
C LEU A 88 9.03 -6.05 8.81
N ILE A 89 8.63 -4.81 8.53
CA ILE A 89 9.55 -3.76 8.07
C ILE A 89 10.53 -3.35 9.17
N THR A 90 10.07 -3.30 10.42
CA THR A 90 10.91 -2.97 11.57
C THR A 90 11.96 -4.06 11.79
N GLU A 91 11.59 -5.33 11.72
CA GLU A 91 12.54 -6.45 11.80
C GLU A 91 13.57 -6.41 10.68
N HIS A 92 13.18 -6.05 9.45
CA HIS A 92 14.13 -5.85 8.36
C HIS A 92 15.12 -4.71 8.65
N ASN A 93 14.63 -3.58 9.15
CA ASN A 93 15.45 -2.39 9.42
C ASN A 93 16.35 -2.53 10.66
N CYS A 94 15.94 -3.30 11.67
CA CYS A 94 16.67 -3.44 12.94
C CYS A 94 17.56 -4.69 12.99
N ASP A 95 17.12 -5.81 12.40
CA ASP A 95 17.76 -7.11 12.56
C ASP A 95 18.39 -7.63 11.24
N ASP A 96 18.44 -6.80 10.19
CA ASP A 96 18.89 -7.16 8.83
C ASP A 96 18.20 -8.42 8.27
N LYS A 97 17.01 -8.76 8.77
CA LYS A 97 16.21 -9.88 8.25
C LYS A 97 15.85 -9.61 6.80
N GLU A 98 16.14 -10.53 5.90
CA GLU A 98 15.82 -10.32 4.49
C GLU A 98 14.32 -10.26 4.24
N LEU A 99 13.89 -9.25 3.47
CA LEU A 99 12.57 -9.24 2.84
C LEU A 99 12.53 -10.30 1.73
N SER A 100 11.64 -11.29 1.90
CA SER A 100 11.39 -12.34 0.92
C SER A 100 10.55 -11.84 -0.25
N GLU A 101 10.73 -12.43 -1.43
CA GLU A 101 9.92 -12.10 -2.61
C GLU A 101 8.44 -12.51 -2.44
N THR A 102 8.18 -13.56 -1.67
CA THR A 102 6.85 -13.97 -1.24
C THR A 102 6.55 -13.36 0.14
N ALA A 103 5.37 -12.79 0.31
CA ALA A 103 4.93 -12.26 1.58
C ALA A 103 4.79 -13.37 2.64
N PRO A 104 5.11 -13.08 3.91
CA PRO A 104 4.78 -13.98 5.00
C PRO A 104 3.26 -14.07 5.19
N GLU A 105 2.83 -14.99 6.05
CA GLU A 105 1.40 -15.12 6.34
C GLU A 105 0.89 -13.98 7.20
N PHE A 106 -0.02 -13.20 6.63
CA PHE A 106 -0.72 -12.12 7.31
C PHE A 106 -2.18 -12.48 7.54
N LYS A 107 -2.73 -12.10 8.70
CA LYS A 107 -4.14 -12.38 9.05
C LYS A 107 -5.06 -11.31 8.48
N ASN A 108 -4.70 -10.04 8.70
CA ASN A 108 -5.54 -8.89 8.38
C ASN A 108 -5.00 -8.04 7.23
N VAL A 109 -4.25 -8.65 6.30
CA VAL A 109 -3.62 -7.94 5.19
C VAL A 109 -3.86 -8.70 3.90
N PHE A 110 -4.26 -7.97 2.86
CA PHE A 110 -4.24 -8.41 1.48
C PHE A 110 -2.88 -8.11 0.86
N ILE A 111 -2.37 -9.05 0.07
CA ILE A 111 -1.10 -8.90 -0.64
C ILE A 111 -1.35 -8.84 -2.13
N VAL A 112 -0.75 -7.85 -2.78
CA VAL A 112 -0.87 -7.65 -4.22
C VAL A 112 0.52 -7.68 -4.83
N TYR A 113 0.81 -8.76 -5.54
CA TYR A 113 2.08 -8.96 -6.23
C TYR A 113 2.09 -8.26 -7.60
N PRO A 114 3.20 -7.64 -8.01
CA PRO A 114 3.35 -7.16 -9.38
C PRO A 114 3.52 -8.35 -10.36
N MET A 115 3.20 -8.14 -11.64
CA MET A 115 3.42 -9.17 -12.67
C MET A 115 4.89 -9.62 -12.80
N SER A 116 5.83 -8.80 -12.36
CA SER A 116 7.27 -9.13 -12.33
C SER A 116 7.66 -10.10 -11.21
N ASN A 117 6.75 -10.39 -10.27
CA ASN A 117 7.02 -11.21 -9.10
C ASN A 117 5.77 -12.03 -8.73
N ILE A 118 5.40 -12.99 -9.59
CA ILE A 118 4.23 -13.84 -9.38
C ILE A 118 4.67 -15.09 -8.58
N PRO A 119 4.07 -15.36 -7.41
CA PRO A 119 4.37 -16.58 -6.66
C PRO A 119 3.78 -17.83 -7.35
N THR A 120 4.36 -19.00 -7.07
CA THR A 120 3.91 -20.29 -7.64
C THR A 120 2.50 -20.68 -7.19
N GLU A 121 2.15 -20.35 -5.95
CA GLU A 121 0.84 -20.57 -5.36
C GLU A 121 0.35 -19.26 -4.72
N LEU A 122 -0.92 -18.94 -4.91
CA LEU A 122 -1.57 -17.78 -4.31
C LEU A 122 -2.50 -18.24 -3.18
N LYS A 123 -2.34 -17.65 -1.99
CA LYS A 123 -3.30 -17.81 -0.89
C LYS A 123 -4.56 -16.97 -1.13
N GLU A 124 -5.62 -17.21 -0.35
CA GLU A 124 -6.91 -16.51 -0.50
C GLU A 124 -6.82 -14.98 -0.33
N ASN A 125 -5.83 -14.50 0.42
CA ASN A 125 -5.59 -13.07 0.66
C ASN A 125 -4.53 -12.48 -0.30
N GLU A 126 -4.10 -13.22 -1.31
CA GLU A 126 -3.06 -12.83 -2.25
C GLU A 126 -3.62 -12.66 -3.66
N PHE A 127 -3.18 -11.60 -4.33
CA PHE A 127 -3.66 -11.20 -5.64
C PHE A 127 -2.51 -10.77 -6.55
N ILE A 128 -2.74 -10.79 -7.86
CA ILE A 128 -1.82 -10.24 -8.85
C ILE A 128 -2.35 -8.87 -9.31
N GLY A 129 -1.51 -7.85 -9.16
CA GLY A 129 -1.80 -6.49 -9.59
C GLY A 129 -1.64 -6.33 -11.10
N ILE A 130 -2.75 -6.13 -11.80
CA ILE A 130 -2.76 -5.84 -13.24
C ILE A 130 -2.80 -4.32 -13.43
N ARG A 131 -1.77 -3.75 -14.07
CA ARG A 131 -1.79 -2.33 -14.48
C ARG A 131 -2.59 -2.18 -15.77
N ILE A 132 -3.66 -1.38 -15.74
CA ILE A 132 -4.56 -1.16 -16.89
C ILE A 132 -3.84 -0.62 -18.13
N CYS A 133 -2.66 0.00 -17.97
CA CYS A 133 -1.83 0.50 -19.08
C CYS A 133 -1.38 -0.62 -20.05
N LEU A 134 -1.37 -1.88 -19.60
CA LEU A 134 -1.04 -3.05 -20.44
C LEU A 134 -2.24 -3.62 -21.23
N LEU A 135 -3.46 -3.13 -21.01
CA LEU A 135 -4.66 -3.61 -21.72
C LEU A 135 -4.97 -2.84 -23.01
N TYR A 136 -4.16 -1.82 -23.35
CA TYR A 136 -4.35 -0.98 -24.54
C TYR A 136 -3.26 -1.14 -25.62
N THR A 137 -2.40 -2.14 -25.50
CA THR A 137 -1.55 -2.58 -26.62
C THR A 137 -2.29 -3.68 -27.39
N SER A 138 -2.71 -3.31 -28.58
CA SER A 138 -3.51 -4.05 -29.57
C SER A 138 -2.99 -5.43 -29.94
#